data_AF-A0A1M4M202-F1
#
_entry.id   AF-A0A1M4M202-F1
#
_cell.length_a   1.000
_cell.length_b   1.000
_cell.length_c   1.000
_cell.angle_alpha   90.00
_cell.angle_beta   90.00
_cell.angle_gamma   90.00
#
_symmetry.space_group_name_H-M   'P 1'
#
loop_
_entity.id
_entity.type
_entity.pdbx_description
1 polymer ?
#
loop_
_entity_poly.entity_id
_entity_poly.type
_entity_poly.pdbx_seq_one_letter_code
_entity_poly.pdbx_strand_id
1 'polypeptide(L)'
;MFKLKSKEDVLKNYVSRYPELDEHFKSRLSEEYDRYAKLLENCKTKEDALEVFDNEIRENENRYRDNALSRGLEDSPYNQYMEILAHYGLIVFFRDNIFE
;
A
#
# COMPACT_ATOMS: atom_id res chain seq x y z
N MET A 1 19.18 11.90 4.96
CA MET A 1 18.44 11.83 3.69
C MET A 1 18.31 10.36 3.37
N PHE A 2 17.09 9.84 3.34
CA PHE A 2 16.86 8.44 2.97
C PHE A 2 16.90 8.32 1.45
N LYS A 3 17.07 7.10 0.96
CA LYS A 3 17.02 6.78 -0.45
C LYS A 3 15.95 5.72 -0.68
N LEU A 4 15.32 5.79 -1.84
CA LEU A 4 14.38 4.78 -2.29
C LEU A 4 15.15 3.78 -3.15
N LYS A 5 14.88 2.49 -2.96
CA LYS A 5 15.33 1.43 -3.87
C LYS A 5 14.77 1.67 -5.27
N SER A 6 15.30 0.97 -6.26
CA SER A 6 14.70 1.02 -7.60
C SER A 6 13.30 0.40 -7.59
N LYS A 7 12.42 0.93 -8.45
CA LYS A 7 11.09 0.37 -8.69
C LYS A 7 11.17 -1.12 -9.03
N GLU A 8 12.08 -1.47 -9.93
CA GLU A 8 12.28 -2.84 -10.39
C GLU A 8 12.64 -3.78 -9.23
N ASP A 9 13.53 -3.37 -8.32
CA ASP A 9 13.92 -4.20 -7.18
C ASP A 9 12.75 -4.44 -6.21
N VAL A 10 11.98 -3.40 -5.91
CA VAL A 10 10.83 -3.50 -5.01
C VAL A 10 9.73 -4.37 -5.62
N LEU A 11 9.38 -4.14 -6.88
CA LEU A 11 8.36 -4.93 -7.58
C LEU A 11 8.80 -6.39 -7.74
N LYS A 12 10.06 -6.64 -8.09
CA LYS A 12 10.60 -8.00 -8.19
C LYS A 12 10.56 -8.72 -6.86
N ASN A 13 10.85 -8.03 -5.75
CA ASN A 13 10.73 -8.61 -4.41
C ASN A 13 9.30 -9.09 -4.12
N TYR A 14 8.30 -8.28 -4.44
CA TYR A 14 6.89 -8.66 -4.25
C TYR A 14 6.48 -9.83 -5.14
N VAL A 15 6.71 -9.69 -6.46
CA VAL A 15 6.27 -10.68 -7.46
C VAL A 15 6.95 -12.03 -7.25
N SER A 16 8.21 -12.05 -6.77
CA SER A 16 8.90 -13.31 -6.46
C SER A 16 8.22 -14.15 -5.37
N ARG A 17 7.42 -13.52 -4.51
CA ARG A 17 6.67 -14.20 -3.43
C ARG A 17 5.31 -14.72 -3.90
N TYR A 18 4.80 -14.18 -5.00
CA TYR A 18 3.45 -14.44 -5.52
C TYR A 18 3.50 -14.63 -7.04
N PRO A 19 4.06 -15.76 -7.53
CA PRO A 19 4.20 -16.03 -8.96
C PRO A 19 2.86 -16.08 -9.73
N GLU A 20 1.76 -16.31 -9.02
CA GLU A 20 0.39 -16.34 -9.52
C GLU A 20 -0.24 -14.97 -9.80
N LEU A 21 0.44 -13.86 -9.44
CA LEU A 21 -0.03 -12.50 -9.74
C LEU A 21 -0.26 -12.33 -11.24
N ASP A 22 -1.46 -11.88 -11.60
CA ASP A 22 -1.78 -11.50 -12.96
C ASP A 22 -1.16 -10.14 -13.34
N GLU A 23 -1.18 -9.83 -14.64
CA GLU A 23 -0.63 -8.58 -15.17
C GLU A 23 -1.38 -7.33 -14.69
N HIS A 24 -2.67 -7.45 -14.37
CA HIS A 24 -3.44 -6.34 -13.84
C HIS A 24 -2.92 -5.95 -12.46
N PHE A 25 -2.75 -6.90 -11.55
CA PHE A 25 -2.17 -6.65 -10.24
C PHE A 25 -0.73 -6.14 -10.31
N LYS A 26 0.09 -6.67 -11.23
CA LYS A 26 1.46 -6.15 -11.44
C LYS A 26 1.45 -4.68 -11.88
N SER A 27 0.54 -4.30 -12.78
CA SER A 27 0.36 -2.90 -13.19
C SER A 27 -0.05 -2.03 -11.99
N ARG A 28 -1.01 -2.48 -11.19
CA ARG A 28 -1.48 -1.75 -9.99
C ARG A 28 -0.36 -1.59 -8.96
N LEU A 29 0.43 -2.62 -8.72
CA LEU A 29 1.58 -2.56 -7.81
C LEU A 29 2.63 -1.55 -8.30
N SER A 30 2.86 -1.50 -9.61
CA SER A 30 3.73 -0.54 -10.27
C SER A 30 3.23 0.91 -10.09
N GLU A 31 1.94 1.15 -10.22
CA GLU A 31 1.30 2.45 -9.97
C GLU A 31 1.41 2.86 -8.50
N GLU A 32 1.18 1.94 -7.56
CA GLU A 32 1.31 2.22 -6.13
C GLU A 32 2.73 2.59 -5.72
N TYR A 33 3.74 1.95 -6.32
CA TYR A 33 5.14 2.37 -6.13
C TYR A 33 5.33 3.83 -6.53
N ASP A 34 4.86 4.23 -7.72
CA ASP A 34 5.03 5.60 -8.21
C ASP A 34 4.29 6.61 -7.32
N ARG A 35 3.11 6.23 -6.81
CA ARG A 35 2.35 7.03 -5.84
C ARG A 35 3.16 7.27 -4.57
N TYR A 36 3.73 6.22 -3.97
CA TYR A 36 4.55 6.37 -2.77
C TYR A 36 5.83 7.15 -3.04
N ALA A 37 6.53 6.89 -4.14
CA ALA A 37 7.73 7.65 -4.49
C ALA A 37 7.45 9.16 -4.56
N LYS A 38 6.31 9.55 -5.14
CA LYS A 38 5.86 10.94 -5.21
C LYS A 38 5.45 11.51 -3.85
N LEU A 39 4.77 10.74 -3.00
CA LEU A 39 4.40 11.16 -1.64
C LEU A 39 5.66 11.42 -0.79
N LEU A 40 6.66 10.55 -0.94
CA LEU A 40 7.90 10.58 -0.17
C LEU A 40 8.91 11.63 -0.67
N GLU A 41 8.74 12.17 -1.89
CA GLU A 41 9.62 13.19 -2.46
C GLU A 41 9.74 14.44 -1.57
N ASN A 42 8.68 14.77 -0.82
CA ASN A 42 8.64 15.93 0.06
C ASN A 42 9.18 15.65 1.48
N CYS A 43 9.48 14.39 1.80
CA CYS A 43 9.97 14.00 3.12
C CYS A 43 11.48 14.28 3.24
N LYS A 44 11.91 14.84 4.37
CA LYS A 44 13.32 15.18 4.59
C LYS A 44 14.07 14.06 5.32
N THR A 45 13.36 13.38 6.22
CA THR A 45 13.89 12.32 7.07
C THR A 45 13.16 11.01 6.82
N LYS A 46 13.79 9.89 7.25
CA LYS A 46 13.17 8.57 7.13
C LYS A 46 11.95 8.49 8.05
N GLU A 47 12.01 9.17 9.17
CA GLU A 47 10.96 9.31 10.16
C GLU A 47 9.74 10.01 9.54
N ASP A 48 9.93 11.12 8.81
CA ASP A 48 8.84 11.79 8.08
C ASP A 48 8.19 10.83 7.05
N ALA A 49 9.01 10.04 6.37
CA ALA A 49 8.55 9.07 5.38
C ALA A 49 7.75 7.92 6.03
N LEU A 50 8.16 7.46 7.21
CA LEU A 50 7.42 6.45 7.98
C LEU A 50 6.06 6.99 8.46
N GLU A 51 5.98 8.25 8.88
CA GLU A 51 4.71 8.87 9.28
C GLU A 51 3.71 8.94 8.12
N VAL A 52 4.17 9.05 6.86
CA VAL A 52 3.29 8.95 5.68
C VAL A 52 2.62 7.57 5.63
N PHE A 53 3.39 6.49 5.84
CA PHE A 53 2.84 5.13 5.86
C PHE A 53 1.92 4.89 7.05
N ASP A 54 2.25 5.42 8.23
CA ASP A 54 1.39 5.30 9.41
C ASP A 54 0.05 6.02 9.22
N ASN A 55 0.05 7.18 8.56
CA ASN A 55 -1.19 7.86 8.19
C ASN A 55 -2.00 7.09 7.15
N GLU A 56 -1.36 6.49 6.15
CA GLU A 56 -2.04 5.62 5.18
C GLU A 56 -2.68 4.39 5.84
N ILE A 57 -2.03 3.80 6.85
CA ILE A 57 -2.61 2.72 7.67
C ILE A 57 -3.86 3.22 8.39
N ARG A 58 -3.78 4.37 9.08
CA ARG A 58 -4.91 4.96 9.81
C ARG A 58 -6.09 5.26 8.87
N GLU A 59 -5.82 5.84 7.70
CA GLU A 59 -6.83 6.11 6.69
C GLU A 59 -7.48 4.83 6.15
N ASN A 60 -6.69 3.78 5.90
CA ASN A 60 -7.20 2.49 5.47
C ASN A 60 -8.11 1.83 6.53
N GLU A 61 -7.74 1.91 7.81
CA GLU A 61 -8.56 1.43 8.92
C GLU A 61 -9.83 2.26 9.12
N ASN A 62 -9.77 3.58 8.94
CA ASN A 62 -10.93 4.47 9.03
C ASN A 62 -11.94 4.18 7.93
N ARG A 63 -11.49 3.88 6.71
CA ARG A 63 -12.37 3.46 5.61
C ARG A 63 -13.22 2.24 5.96
N TYR A 64 -12.74 1.32 6.79
CA TYR A 64 -13.57 0.21 7.28
C TYR A 64 -14.71 0.72 8.17
N ARG A 65 -14.38 1.58 9.14
CA ARG A 65 -15.35 2.11 10.11
C ARG A 65 -16.42 2.96 9.41
N ASP A 66 -16.01 3.75 8.43
CA ASP A 66 -16.92 4.63 7.70
C ASP A 66 -17.75 3.87 6.64
N ASN A 67 -17.16 2.89 5.92
CA ASN A 67 -17.90 2.10 4.93
C ASN A 67 -18.87 1.10 5.57
N ALA A 68 -18.55 0.55 6.74
CA ALA A 68 -19.48 -0.30 7.51
C ALA A 68 -20.81 0.39 7.81
N LEU A 69 -20.85 1.73 7.79
CA LEU A 69 -22.03 2.56 7.98
C LEU A 69 -22.66 3.07 6.67
N SER A 70 -21.97 3.00 5.52
CA SER A 70 -22.29 3.79 4.33
C SER A 70 -22.71 3.00 3.07
N ARG A 71 -22.28 1.74 2.92
CA ARG A 71 -22.65 0.92 1.75
C ARG A 71 -23.80 -0.02 2.13
N GLY A 72 -24.94 0.17 1.49
CA GLY A 72 -26.18 -0.56 1.76
C GLY A 72 -26.03 -2.09 1.66
N LEU A 73 -27.05 -2.78 2.17
CA LEU A 73 -27.27 -4.22 2.37
C LEU A 73 -26.77 -5.23 1.30
N GLU A 74 -26.23 -4.81 0.16
CA GLU A 74 -25.83 -5.67 -0.97
C GLU A 74 -24.35 -6.08 -0.95
N ASP A 75 -23.48 -5.38 -0.23
CA ASP A 75 -22.06 -5.75 -0.12
C ASP A 75 -21.76 -6.38 1.24
N SER A 76 -21.10 -7.54 1.24
CA SER A 76 -20.84 -8.28 2.47
C SER A 76 -19.71 -7.58 3.25
N PRO A 77 -19.88 -7.33 4.56
CA PRO A 77 -18.81 -6.83 5.43
C PRO A 77 -17.52 -7.65 5.32
N TYR A 78 -17.63 -8.93 4.95
CA TYR A 78 -16.48 -9.81 4.71
C TYR A 78 -15.61 -9.36 3.52
N ASN A 79 -16.20 -8.99 2.38
CA ASN A 79 -15.44 -8.57 1.20
C ASN A 79 -14.69 -7.26 1.49
N GLN A 80 -15.36 -6.32 2.14
CA GLN A 80 -14.76 -5.05 2.56
C GLN A 80 -13.59 -5.27 3.52
N TYR A 81 -13.77 -6.17 4.50
CA TYR A 81 -12.69 -6.55 5.41
C TYR A 81 -11.49 -7.14 4.67
N MET A 82 -11.72 -8.03 3.71
CA MET A 82 -10.65 -8.65 2.91
C MET A 82 -9.92 -7.63 2.02
N GLU A 83 -10.64 -6.69 1.39
CA GLU A 83 -10.04 -5.59 0.64
C GLU A 83 -9.14 -4.72 1.52
N ILE A 84 -9.61 -4.37 2.72
CA ILE A 84 -8.85 -3.55 3.68
C ILE A 84 -7.60 -4.28 4.17
N LEU A 85 -7.68 -5.59 4.41
CA LEU A 85 -6.53 -6.41 4.76
C LEU A 85 -5.51 -6.49 3.61
N ALA A 86 -5.98 -6.64 2.37
CA ALA A 86 -5.11 -6.67 1.19
C ALA A 86 -4.38 -5.32 1.03
N HIS A 87 -5.11 -4.21 1.18
CA HIS A 87 -4.55 -2.86 1.16
C HIS A 87 -3.54 -2.65 2.30
N TYR A 88 -3.87 -3.08 3.52
CA TYR A 88 -2.95 -3.01 4.66
C TYR A 88 -1.64 -3.76 4.37
N GLY A 89 -1.74 -4.98 3.83
CA GLY A 89 -0.58 -5.78 3.44
C GLY A 89 0.31 -5.08 2.41
N LEU A 90 -0.28 -4.40 1.43
CA LEU A 90 0.46 -3.60 0.44
C LEU A 90 1.17 -2.41 1.09
N ILE A 91 0.48 -1.65 1.94
CA ILE A 91 1.07 -0.48 2.64
C ILE A 91 2.30 -0.92 3.46
N VAL A 92 2.13 -1.99 4.26
CA VAL A 92 3.22 -2.55 5.09
C VAL A 92 4.37 -3.05 4.22
N PHE A 93 4.08 -3.73 3.11
CA PHE A 93 5.11 -4.17 2.19
C PHE A 93 5.94 -3.00 1.67
N PHE A 94 5.32 -1.93 1.17
CA PHE A 94 6.07 -0.77 0.67
C PHE A 94 6.85 -0.08 1.79
N ARG A 95 6.26 0.14 2.96
CA ARG A 95 6.93 0.71 4.13
C ARG A 95 8.24 -0.02 4.44
N ASP A 96 8.20 -1.35 4.41
CA ASP A 96 9.34 -2.18 4.83
C ASP A 96 10.38 -2.38 3.71
N ASN A 97 9.98 -2.24 2.44
CA ASN A 97 10.82 -2.64 1.31
C ASN A 97 11.25 -1.48 0.39
N ILE A 98 10.62 -0.31 0.46
CA ILE A 98 10.89 0.80 -0.48
C ILE A 98 12.20 1.53 -0.19
N PHE A 99 12.67 1.53 1.07
CA PHE A 99 13.88 2.23 1.47
C PHE A 99 15.13 1.40 1.19
N GLU A 100 16.24 2.05 0.81
CA GLU A 100 17.59 1.44 0.78
C GLU A 100 18.08 1.00 2.17
#